data_AF-A0A316R0Q1-F1
#
_entry.id   AF-A0A316R0Q1-F1
#
_cell.length_a   1.000
_cell.length_b   1.000
_cell.length_c   1.000
_cell.angle_alpha   90.00
_cell.angle_beta   90.00
_cell.angle_gamma   90.00
#
_symmetry.space_group_name_H-M   'P 1'
#
loop_
_entity.id
_entity.type
_entity.pdbx_description
1 polymer ?
#
loop_
_entity_poly.entity_id
_entity_poly.type
_entity_poly.pdbx_seq_one_letter_code
_entity_poly.pdbx_strand_id
1 'polypeptide(L)'
;MEIGQVDTIDQEAFINCKKLKRVSIQTGTVTIWDRAFSGCSALEKVEIGANVKAIKARAFQGCTSLSTLKLPDTVFEIGQSAFANCPELKQVVMPADLQTIGTGSFGKGVLFSTSFRGALSKSGI
;
A
#
# COMPACT_ATOMS: atom_id res chain seq x y z
N MET A 1 -9.40 7.03 -10.98
CA MET A 1 -10.09 5.80 -11.41
C MET A 1 -10.74 5.22 -10.19
N GLU A 2 -12.03 4.91 -10.28
CA GLU A 2 -12.71 4.09 -9.29
C GLU A 2 -12.56 2.64 -9.74
N ILE A 3 -11.94 1.80 -8.90
CA ILE A 3 -11.91 0.37 -9.13
C ILE A 3 -13.14 -0.16 -8.37
N GLY A 4 -14.21 -0.46 -9.12
CA GLY A 4 -15.48 -0.97 -8.59
C GLY A 4 -15.35 -2.37 -7.99
N GLN A 5 -16.45 -3.14 -7.92
CA GLN A 5 -16.40 -4.57 -7.54
C GLN A 5 -15.53 -5.34 -8.53
N VAL A 6 -14.23 -5.42 -8.24
CA VAL A 6 -13.27 -6.29 -8.90
C VAL A 6 -12.72 -7.19 -7.81
N ASP A 7 -12.88 -8.50 -7.99
CA ASP A 7 -12.52 -9.50 -6.98
C ASP A 7 -11.00 -9.50 -6.70
N THR A 8 -10.19 -9.04 -7.66
CA THR A 8 -8.73 -8.94 -7.54
C THR A 8 -8.18 -7.72 -8.27
N ILE A 9 -7.10 -7.13 -7.72
CA ILE A 9 -6.20 -6.25 -8.48
C ILE A 9 -4.97 -7.09 -8.77
N ASP A 10 -4.95 -7.66 -9.97
CA ASP A 10 -3.95 -8.64 -10.39
C ASP A 10 -2.53 -8.07 -10.45
N GLN A 11 -1.57 -8.98 -10.53
CA GLN A 11 -0.16 -8.64 -10.67
C GLN A 11 0.02 -7.68 -11.85
N GLU A 12 0.78 -6.60 -11.61
CA GLU A 12 1.15 -5.60 -12.62
C GLU A 12 -0.03 -4.88 -13.33
N ALA A 13 -1.27 -5.01 -12.84
CA ALA A 13 -2.48 -4.51 -13.50
C ALA A 13 -2.43 -3.03 -13.95
N PHE A 14 -1.77 -2.18 -13.17
CA PHE A 14 -1.59 -0.75 -13.43
C PHE A 14 -0.11 -0.34 -13.46
N ILE A 15 0.81 -1.27 -13.74
CA ILE A 15 2.24 -0.97 -13.77
C ILE A 15 2.51 0.22 -14.72
N ASN A 16 3.34 1.17 -14.26
CA ASN A 16 3.74 2.36 -14.99
C ASN A 16 2.58 3.24 -15.52
N CYS A 17 1.39 3.21 -14.90
CA CYS A 17 0.31 4.13 -15.22
C CYS A 17 0.65 5.57 -14.80
N LYS A 18 1.51 6.26 -15.57
CA LYS A 18 2.06 7.61 -15.26
C LYS A 18 1.04 8.73 -15.24
N LYS A 19 -0.19 8.48 -15.72
CA LYS A 19 -1.31 9.44 -15.67
C LYS A 19 -2.30 9.16 -14.54
N LEU A 20 -2.19 8.02 -13.86
CA LEU A 20 -3.10 7.66 -12.77
C LEU A 20 -2.76 8.49 -11.54
N LYS A 21 -3.62 9.46 -11.22
CA LYS A 21 -3.43 10.34 -10.06
C LYS A 21 -4.09 9.85 -8.78
N ARG A 22 -5.20 9.13 -8.91
CA ARG A 22 -6.04 8.72 -7.79
C ARG A 22 -6.63 7.36 -8.07
N VAL A 23 -6.57 6.50 -7.05
CA VAL A 23 -7.23 5.20 -7.06
C VAL A 23 -8.05 5.04 -5.80
N SER A 24 -9.28 4.56 -5.96
CA SER A 24 -10.13 4.11 -4.86
C SER A 24 -10.36 2.61 -5.08
N ILE A 25 -9.91 1.80 -4.12
CA ILE A 25 -9.98 0.34 -4.13
C ILE A 25 -11.13 -0.05 -3.19
N GLN A 26 -12.30 -0.34 -3.75
CA GLN A 26 -13.52 -0.60 -3.00
C GLN A 26 -13.80 -2.10 -2.83
N THR A 27 -14.94 -2.42 -2.21
CA THR A 27 -15.34 -3.77 -1.79
C THR A 27 -15.25 -4.80 -2.91
N GLY A 28 -14.57 -5.93 -2.64
CA GLY A 28 -14.41 -7.06 -3.57
C GLY A 28 -12.96 -7.52 -3.61
N THR A 29 -12.03 -6.57 -3.67
CA THR A 29 -10.59 -6.85 -3.69
C THR A 29 -10.07 -7.28 -2.32
N VAL A 30 -9.58 -8.52 -2.24
CA VAL A 30 -8.94 -9.08 -1.03
C VAL A 30 -7.44 -8.75 -0.98
N THR A 31 -6.78 -8.79 -2.15
CA THR A 31 -5.33 -8.66 -2.25
C THR A 31 -4.97 -7.65 -3.33
N ILE A 32 -4.02 -6.77 -3.02
CA ILE A 32 -3.33 -5.95 -4.01
C ILE A 32 -2.05 -6.71 -4.36
N TRP A 33 -2.01 -7.31 -5.55
CA TRP A 33 -0.94 -8.22 -5.96
C TRP A 33 0.38 -7.52 -6.31
N ASP A 34 1.40 -8.35 -6.59
CA ASP A 34 2.76 -7.88 -6.82
C ASP A 34 2.81 -6.83 -7.93
N ARG A 35 3.54 -5.74 -7.67
CA ARG A 35 3.71 -4.62 -8.61
C ARG A 35 2.43 -4.00 -9.19
N ALA A 36 1.24 -4.26 -8.61
CA ALA A 36 -0.05 -3.83 -9.15
C ALA A 36 -0.07 -2.35 -9.59
N PHE A 37 0.52 -1.44 -8.82
CA PHE A 37 0.64 -0.01 -9.12
C PHE A 37 2.11 0.45 -9.21
N SER A 38 3.05 -0.47 -9.42
CA SER A 38 4.47 -0.12 -9.45
C SER A 38 4.76 0.92 -10.53
N GLY A 39 5.50 1.97 -10.18
CA GLY A 39 5.86 3.04 -11.10
C GLY A 39 4.70 3.97 -11.46
N CYS A 40 3.56 3.95 -10.78
CA CYS A 40 2.51 4.98 -10.92
C CYS A 40 3.00 6.32 -10.32
N SER A 41 3.94 6.98 -10.98
CA SER A 41 4.68 8.12 -10.45
C SER A 41 3.80 9.33 -10.14
N ALA A 42 2.67 9.49 -10.84
CA ALA A 42 1.70 10.56 -10.60
C ALA A 42 0.62 10.22 -9.56
N LEU A 43 0.65 9.02 -8.96
CA LEU A 43 -0.36 8.58 -8.00
C LEU A 43 -0.21 9.35 -6.70
N GLU A 44 -1.10 10.31 -6.48
CA GLU A 44 -1.13 11.22 -5.32
C GLU A 44 -1.92 10.62 -4.16
N LYS A 45 -3.01 9.91 -4.46
CA LYS A 45 -3.99 9.43 -3.47
C LYS A 45 -4.40 7.99 -3.73
N VAL A 46 -4.31 7.17 -2.69
CA VAL A 46 -4.83 5.80 -2.64
C VAL A 46 -5.83 5.71 -1.50
N GLU A 47 -7.05 5.33 -1.82
CA GLU A 47 -8.06 4.95 -0.82
C GLU A 47 -8.18 3.43 -0.82
N ILE A 48 -7.87 2.79 0.31
CA ILE A 48 -7.90 1.33 0.46
C ILE A 48 -9.13 0.95 1.28
N GLY A 49 -10.03 0.19 0.66
CA GLY A 49 -11.27 -0.28 1.28
C GLY A 49 -11.06 -1.36 2.34
N ALA A 50 -12.03 -1.49 3.24
CA ALA A 50 -11.99 -2.38 4.40
C ALA A 50 -11.98 -3.89 4.09
N ASN A 51 -12.01 -4.30 2.82
CA ASN A 51 -11.90 -5.71 2.44
C ASN A 51 -10.46 -6.11 2.08
N VAL A 52 -9.57 -5.13 1.87
CA VAL A 52 -8.17 -5.41 1.55
C VAL A 52 -7.48 -6.01 2.77
N LYS A 53 -6.84 -7.16 2.54
CA LYS A 53 -6.18 -8.00 3.53
C LYS A 53 -4.66 -7.99 3.40
N ALA A 54 -4.17 -7.96 2.17
CA ALA A 54 -2.73 -8.01 1.89
C ALA A 54 -2.34 -7.04 0.78
N ILE A 55 -1.19 -6.40 0.97
CA ILE A 55 -0.51 -5.56 -0.03
C ILE A 55 0.80 -6.25 -0.37
N LYS A 56 0.92 -6.84 -1.56
CA LYS A 56 2.03 -7.71 -1.92
C LYS A 56 3.29 -6.94 -2.36
N ALA A 57 4.33 -7.66 -2.76
CA ALA A 57 5.66 -7.09 -2.93
C ALA A 57 5.65 -6.04 -4.04
N ARG A 58 6.31 -4.92 -3.77
CA ARG A 58 6.45 -3.78 -4.69
C ARG A 58 5.11 -3.21 -5.23
N ALA A 59 3.97 -3.51 -4.60
CA ALA A 59 2.64 -3.15 -5.08
C ALA A 59 2.51 -1.66 -5.46
N PHE A 60 3.12 -0.76 -4.68
CA PHE A 60 3.16 0.68 -4.91
C PHE A 60 4.60 1.22 -5.05
N GLN A 61 5.57 0.37 -5.38
CA GLN A 61 6.97 0.80 -5.50
C GLN A 61 7.08 1.92 -6.54
N GLY A 62 7.75 3.03 -6.20
CA GLY A 62 7.98 4.12 -7.14
C GLY A 62 6.76 5.02 -7.39
N CYS A 63 5.75 4.99 -6.52
CA CYS A 63 4.67 5.97 -6.52
C CYS A 63 5.16 7.30 -5.93
N THR A 64 5.92 8.04 -6.74
CA THR A 64 6.71 9.20 -6.27
C THR A 64 5.89 10.36 -5.74
N SER A 65 4.63 10.50 -6.16
CA SER A 65 3.72 11.55 -5.70
C SER A 65 2.83 11.15 -4.52
N LEU A 66 2.88 9.88 -4.06
CA LEU A 66 2.02 9.42 -2.97
C LEU A 66 2.55 9.99 -1.66
N SER A 67 1.77 10.86 -1.00
CA SER A 67 2.25 11.62 0.16
C SER A 67 1.76 11.12 1.51
N THR A 68 0.53 10.59 1.55
CA THR A 68 -0.10 10.07 2.74
C THR A 68 -0.80 8.77 2.43
N LEU A 69 -0.84 7.87 3.42
CA LEU A 69 -1.51 6.58 3.29
C LEU A 69 -2.23 6.24 4.58
N LYS A 70 -3.51 5.88 4.46
CA LYS A 70 -4.29 5.30 5.55
C LYS A 70 -4.60 3.86 5.20
N LEU A 71 -4.03 2.92 5.96
CA LEU A 71 -4.33 1.50 5.81
C LEU A 71 -5.51 1.14 6.72
N PRO A 72 -6.52 0.41 6.23
CA PRO A 72 -7.60 -0.08 7.09
C PRO A 72 -7.08 -1.19 8.01
N ASP A 73 -7.72 -1.35 9.17
CA ASP A 73 -7.35 -2.35 10.18
C ASP A 73 -7.38 -3.79 9.66
N THR A 74 -8.06 -4.02 8.54
CA THR A 74 -8.15 -5.33 7.89
C THR A 74 -6.87 -5.77 7.19
N VAL A 75 -5.91 -4.88 6.96
CA VAL A 75 -4.63 -5.21 6.34
C VAL A 75 -3.72 -5.89 7.37
N PHE A 76 -3.46 -7.19 7.19
CA PHE A 76 -2.59 -7.97 8.08
C PHE A 76 -1.20 -8.22 7.50
N GLU A 77 -0.99 -8.00 6.20
CA GLU A 77 0.28 -8.25 5.51
C GLU A 77 0.67 -7.08 4.57
N ILE A 78 1.91 -6.61 4.72
CA ILE A 78 2.58 -5.69 3.79
C ILE A 78 3.85 -6.37 3.28
N GLY A 79 3.97 -6.55 1.97
CA GLY A 79 5.05 -7.26 1.31
C GLY A 79 6.35 -6.47 1.21
N GLN A 80 7.41 -7.17 0.80
CA GLN A 80 8.73 -6.58 0.58
C GLN A 80 8.65 -5.39 -0.39
N SER A 81 9.26 -4.27 0.00
CA SER A 81 9.35 -3.07 -0.85
C SER A 81 8.00 -2.52 -1.36
N ALA A 82 6.87 -2.86 -0.71
CA ALA A 82 5.53 -2.48 -1.15
C ALA A 82 5.38 -0.98 -1.47
N PHE A 83 6.01 -0.10 -0.69
CA PHE A 83 6.04 1.36 -0.86
C PHE A 83 7.48 1.91 -0.98
N ALA A 84 8.43 1.09 -1.45
CA ALA A 84 9.79 1.54 -1.68
C ALA A 84 9.85 2.63 -2.76
N ASN A 85 10.83 3.53 -2.68
CA ASN A 85 11.00 4.64 -3.63
C ASN A 85 9.78 5.58 -3.75
N CYS A 86 9.04 5.79 -2.64
CA CYS A 86 7.97 6.78 -2.53
C CYS A 86 8.46 7.97 -1.68
N PRO A 87 9.29 8.89 -2.20
CA PRO A 87 9.94 9.95 -1.42
C PRO A 87 8.97 10.96 -0.78
N GLU A 88 7.77 11.15 -1.35
CA GLU A 88 6.77 12.04 -0.77
C GLU A 88 5.95 11.40 0.34
N LEU A 89 6.00 10.07 0.48
CA LEU A 89 5.22 9.35 1.49
C LEU A 89 5.82 9.64 2.87
N LYS A 90 5.23 10.59 3.58
CA LYS A 90 5.74 11.09 4.87
C LYS A 90 4.97 10.54 6.05
N GLN A 91 3.72 10.16 5.84
CA GLN A 91 2.84 9.69 6.91
C GLN A 91 2.05 8.46 6.49
N VAL A 92 2.09 7.43 7.35
CA VAL A 92 1.30 6.22 7.21
C VAL A 92 0.54 5.96 8.51
N VAL A 93 -0.79 5.85 8.40
CA VAL A 93 -1.63 5.34 9.49
C VAL A 93 -1.65 3.82 9.38
N MET A 94 -1.09 3.14 10.39
CA MET A 94 -0.90 1.70 10.39
C MET A 94 -2.16 0.95 10.86
N PRO A 95 -2.45 -0.25 10.32
CA PRO A 95 -3.54 -1.11 10.78
C PRO A 95 -3.29 -1.56 12.23
N ALA A 96 -4.36 -1.69 13.02
CA ALA A 96 -4.27 -2.22 14.38
C ALA A 96 -3.82 -3.70 14.43
N ASP A 97 -4.27 -4.50 13.47
CA ASP A 97 -4.08 -5.97 13.41
C ASP A 97 -2.99 -6.40 12.41
N LEU A 98 -2.08 -5.49 12.07
CA LEU A 98 -0.98 -5.78 11.13
C LEU A 98 -0.01 -6.82 11.73
N GLN A 99 0.18 -7.93 11.04
CA GLN A 99 1.01 -9.05 11.51
C GLN A 99 2.40 -9.05 10.87
N THR A 100 2.48 -8.78 9.56
CA THR A 100 3.73 -8.91 8.80
C THR A 100 4.04 -7.65 8.00
N ILE A 101 5.30 -7.21 8.10
CA ILE A 101 5.88 -6.13 7.29
C ILE A 101 7.15 -6.64 6.64
N GLY A 102 7.17 -6.67 5.32
CA GLY A 102 8.32 -7.07 4.52
C GLY A 102 9.47 -6.06 4.58
N THR A 103 10.69 -6.55 4.42
CA THR A 103 11.92 -5.75 4.44
C THR A 103 11.85 -4.60 3.41
N GLY A 104 12.24 -3.41 3.86
CA GLY A 104 12.29 -2.22 3.00
C GLY A 104 10.95 -1.81 2.39
N SER A 105 9.83 -2.25 2.99
CA SER A 105 8.47 -1.92 2.55
C SER A 105 8.24 -0.41 2.50
N PHE A 106 8.83 0.35 3.39
CA PHE A 106 8.74 1.81 3.44
C PHE A 106 10.12 2.46 3.28
N GLY A 107 10.13 3.70 2.76
CA GLY A 107 11.33 4.53 2.69
C GLY A 107 11.80 5.01 4.07
N LYS A 108 13.02 5.53 4.14
CA LYS A 108 13.53 6.20 5.35
C LYS A 108 12.71 7.48 5.63
N GLY A 109 12.49 7.81 6.89
CA GLY A 109 11.84 9.06 7.30
C GLY A 109 10.32 9.07 7.27
N VAL A 110 9.68 7.92 7.05
CA VAL A 110 8.22 7.79 7.18
C VAL A 110 7.82 7.85 8.66
N LEU A 111 6.87 8.72 8.98
CA LEU A 111 6.24 8.77 10.30
C LEU A 111 5.05 7.80 10.33
N PHE A 112 5.04 6.94 11.36
CA PHE A 112 3.96 6.00 11.60
C PHE A 112 3.10 6.48 12.76
N SER A 113 1.79 6.60 12.57
CA SER A 113 0.82 6.84 13.65
C SER A 113 -0.01 5.58 13.92
N THR A 114 -0.39 5.35 15.17
CA THR A 114 -0.90 4.05 15.64
C THR A 114 -2.42 3.94 15.80
N SER A 115 -2.90 2.70 15.70
CA SER A 115 -3.82 2.03 16.65
C SER A 115 -3.23 0.68 17.16
N PHE A 116 -1.91 0.51 17.04
CA PHE A 116 -1.18 -0.75 17.07
C PHE A 116 -1.40 -1.56 18.38
N ARG A 117 -2.13 -2.68 18.25
CA ARG A 117 -2.34 -3.78 19.22
C ARG A 117 -1.12 -4.68 19.48
N GLY A 118 -0.44 -5.06 18.40
CA GLY A 118 0.39 -6.27 18.35
C GLY A 118 1.90 -6.03 18.38
N ALA A 119 2.64 -6.99 18.93
CA ALA A 119 4.11 -7.00 18.90
C ALA A 119 4.62 -7.30 17.48
N LEU A 120 5.30 -6.34 16.85
CA LEU A 120 6.02 -6.57 15.60
C LEU A 120 7.19 -7.54 15.84
N SER A 121 7.31 -8.61 15.04
CA SER A 121 8.60 -9.27 14.83
C SER A 121 9.49 -8.31 14.04
N LYS A 122 10.26 -7.48 14.74
CA LYS A 122 11.12 -6.45 14.16
C LYS A 122 12.16 -7.09 13.23
N SER A 123 12.01 -6.90 11.93
CA SER A 123 13.10 -7.17 10.96
C SER A 123 13.15 -6.14 9.82
N GLY A 124 12.52 -4.98 9.95
CA GLY A 124 12.47 -4.05 8.81
C GLY A 124 12.07 -2.60 9.05
N ILE A 125 12.07 -2.11 10.30
CA ILE A 125 11.99 -0.67 10.61
C ILE A 125 13.31 -0.24 11.21
#